data_AF-A0A022QW90-F1
#
_entry.id   AF-A0A022QW90-F1
#
_cell.length_a   1.000
_cell.length_b   1.000
_cell.length_c   1.000
_cell.angle_alpha   90.00
_cell.angle_beta   90.00
_cell.angle_gamma   90.00
#
_symmetry.space_group_name_H-M   'P 1'
#
loop_
_entity.id
_entity.type
_entity.pdbx_description
1 polymer ?
#
loop_
_entity_poly.entity_id
_entity_poly.type
_entity_poly.pdbx_seq_one_letter_code
_entity_poly.pdbx_strand_id
1 'polypeptide(L)'
;MSKKEEEVHVVMVPWLAFGHMIPFLELSIALAKSNIHISFLSTPRNIQRLPKIPPNLSSLIDFIPLPLEYSDHLPENAEATIDIPADKMDDLKIACDLLQRPIKDFIAKKSPNWIIVDFFPHWAIDIGRDLNIPVIINYVFTASAATFFWIPEFLTGYQRRQARQLPEDLMVPPDWIDFPSKVAYTRKNEAIAMHNVFYKVNASGIADGDRLIRLLQASRAVCIRTCAEFESEYVELFAKLAGKPVFP
;
A
#
# COMPACT_ATOMS: atom_id res chain seq x y z
N MET A 1 -33.45 22.45 11.76
CA MET A 1 -33.04 21.33 10.89
C MET A 1 -31.62 20.98 11.28
N SER A 2 -31.38 19.85 11.95
CA SER A 2 -30.00 19.42 12.24
C SER A 2 -29.31 19.18 10.90
N LYS A 3 -28.06 19.63 10.75
CA LYS A 3 -27.19 19.13 9.69
C LYS A 3 -27.19 17.61 9.80
N LYS A 4 -27.68 16.92 8.78
CA LYS A 4 -27.41 15.49 8.62
C LYS A 4 -25.88 15.42 8.56
N GLU A 5 -25.24 14.81 9.55
CA GLU A 5 -23.80 14.58 9.47
C GLU A 5 -23.55 13.83 8.16
N GLU A 6 -22.70 14.38 7.29
CA GLU A 6 -22.34 13.71 6.05
C GLU A 6 -21.62 12.42 6.43
N GLU A 7 -22.25 11.29 6.09
CA GLU A 7 -21.69 9.97 6.32
C GLU A 7 -20.38 9.84 5.54
N VAL A 8 -19.28 9.59 6.26
CA VAL A 8 -17.96 9.44 5.65
C VAL A 8 -17.85 8.05 5.01
N HIS A 9 -17.56 8.00 3.72
CA HIS A 9 -17.32 6.78 2.96
C HIS A 9 -15.86 6.66 2.53
N VAL A 10 -15.25 5.52 2.81
CA VAL A 10 -13.87 5.18 2.46
C VAL A 10 -13.84 3.94 1.57
N VAL A 11 -13.00 3.99 0.53
CA VAL A 11 -12.68 2.83 -0.30
C VAL A 11 -11.31 2.29 0.09
N MET A 12 -11.22 0.98 0.32
CA MET A 12 -9.99 0.27 0.64
C MET A 12 -9.48 -0.48 -0.59
N VAL A 13 -8.22 -0.27 -0.95
CA VAL A 13 -7.55 -0.88 -2.11
C VAL A 13 -6.26 -1.59 -1.65
N PRO A 14 -6.36 -2.76 -1.00
CA PRO A 14 -5.21 -3.53 -0.53
C PRO A 14 -4.46 -4.22 -1.68
N TRP A 15 -3.19 -4.56 -1.45
CA TRP A 15 -2.47 -5.52 -2.31
C TRP A 15 -3.05 -6.93 -2.17
N LEU A 16 -2.98 -7.74 -3.24
CA LEU A 16 -3.50 -9.10 -3.34
C LEU A 16 -2.67 -10.15 -2.56
N ALA A 17 -2.37 -9.85 -1.30
CA ALA A 17 -1.68 -10.72 -0.37
C ALA A 17 -2.40 -10.70 0.99
N PHE A 18 -2.56 -11.85 1.65
CA PHE A 18 -3.27 -11.90 2.93
C PHE A 18 -2.56 -11.11 4.05
N GLY A 19 -1.22 -11.02 3.98
CA GLY A 19 -0.44 -10.16 4.87
C GLY A 19 -0.73 -8.66 4.71
N HIS A 20 -1.45 -8.27 3.66
CA HIS A 20 -1.91 -6.90 3.40
C HIS A 20 -3.43 -6.78 3.61
N MET A 21 -4.21 -7.67 2.99
CA MET A 21 -5.68 -7.61 3.06
C MET A 21 -6.23 -7.75 4.48
N ILE A 22 -5.63 -8.60 5.33
CA ILE A 22 -6.05 -8.75 6.73
C ILE A 22 -5.82 -7.44 7.52
N PRO A 23 -4.62 -6.83 7.52
CA PRO A 23 -4.42 -5.50 8.10
C PRO A 23 -5.40 -4.44 7.62
N PHE A 24 -5.69 -4.41 6.31
CA PHE A 24 -6.66 -3.47 5.77
C PHE A 24 -8.07 -3.74 6.30
N LEU A 25 -8.44 -5.00 6.50
CA LEU A 25 -9.73 -5.36 7.09
C LEU A 25 -9.79 -4.98 8.57
N GLU A 26 -8.70 -5.16 9.31
CA GLU A 26 -8.58 -4.71 10.71
C GLU A 26 -8.77 -3.20 10.83
N LEU A 27 -8.11 -2.43 9.95
CA LEU A 27 -8.31 -0.98 9.85
C LEU A 27 -9.76 -0.62 9.46
N SER A 28 -10.33 -1.34 8.50
CA SER A 28 -11.73 -1.16 8.09
C SER A 28 -12.69 -1.34 9.25
N ILE A 29 -12.48 -2.37 10.09
CA ILE A 29 -13.27 -2.61 11.30
C ILE A 29 -13.09 -1.48 12.32
N ALA A 30 -11.87 -0.98 12.51
CA ALA A 30 -11.62 0.14 13.42
C ALA A 30 -12.31 1.43 12.97
N LEU A 31 -12.29 1.74 11.67
CA LEU A 31 -12.98 2.88 11.09
C LEU A 31 -14.51 2.71 11.16
N ALA A 32 -15.03 1.53 10.86
CA ALA A 32 -16.46 1.24 10.96
C ALA A 32 -17.00 1.40 12.38
N LYS A 33 -16.22 1.05 13.42
CA LYS A 33 -16.58 1.34 14.83
C LYS A 33 -16.74 2.83 15.10
N SER A 34 -16.14 3.69 14.28
CA SER A 34 -16.26 5.15 14.32
C SER A 34 -17.33 5.68 13.35
N ASN A 35 -18.28 4.84 12.93
CA ASN A 35 -19.38 5.18 12.03
C ASN A 35 -18.94 5.62 10.61
N ILE A 36 -17.80 5.11 10.14
CA ILE A 36 -17.31 5.33 8.78
C ILE A 36 -17.74 4.15 7.90
N HIS A 37 -18.41 4.44 6.79
CA HIS A 37 -18.79 3.43 5.80
C HIS A 37 -17.56 3.00 4.99
N ILE A 38 -17.39 1.70 4.76
CA ILE A 38 -16.24 1.12 4.08
C ILE A 38 -16.71 0.31 2.86
N SER A 39 -16.08 0.55 1.72
CA SER A 39 -16.09 -0.40 0.61
C SER A 39 -14.71 -1.04 0.49
N PHE A 40 -14.63 -2.32 0.83
CA PHE A 40 -13.41 -3.10 0.77
C PHE A 40 -13.32 -3.82 -0.56
N LEU A 41 -12.43 -3.34 -1.43
CA LEU A 41 -12.26 -3.88 -2.78
C LEU A 41 -11.28 -5.04 -2.76
N SER A 42 -11.68 -6.18 -3.33
CA SER A 42 -10.77 -7.29 -3.59
C SER A 42 -11.42 -8.23 -4.61
N THR A 43 -10.74 -9.32 -4.94
CA THR A 43 -11.22 -10.30 -5.89
C THR A 43 -12.17 -11.31 -5.22
N PRO A 44 -13.05 -12.00 -5.98
CA PRO A 44 -14.07 -12.87 -5.41
C PRO A 44 -13.51 -13.98 -4.49
N ARG A 45 -12.44 -14.67 -4.89
CA ARG A 45 -11.83 -15.76 -4.12
C ARG A 45 -11.07 -15.22 -2.91
N ASN A 46 -10.53 -14.01 -2.99
CA ASN A 46 -9.92 -13.35 -1.82
C ASN A 46 -10.99 -13.00 -0.78
N ILE A 47 -12.11 -12.40 -1.19
CA ILE A 47 -13.22 -12.06 -0.29
C ILE A 47 -13.75 -13.30 0.44
N GLN A 48 -13.93 -14.41 -0.27
CA GLN A 48 -14.40 -15.66 0.33
C GLN A 48 -13.45 -16.23 1.40
N ARG A 49 -12.16 -15.93 1.30
CA ARG A 49 -11.10 -16.38 2.20
C ARG A 49 -10.82 -15.40 3.35
N LEU A 50 -11.38 -14.19 3.31
CA LEU A 50 -11.18 -13.21 4.37
C LEU A 50 -11.99 -13.54 5.63
N PRO A 51 -11.53 -13.07 6.81
CA PRO A 51 -12.33 -13.11 8.03
C PRO A 51 -13.70 -12.46 7.85
N LYS A 52 -14.72 -13.00 8.52
CA LYS A 52 -16.07 -12.45 8.48
C LYS A 52 -16.14 -11.11 9.21
N ILE A 53 -16.93 -10.20 8.67
CA ILE A 53 -17.24 -8.92 9.31
C ILE A 53 -18.06 -9.17 10.59
N PRO A 54 -17.75 -8.49 11.71
CA PRO A 54 -18.59 -8.56 12.90
C PRO A 54 -20.06 -8.19 12.58
N PRO A 55 -21.07 -8.97 13.02
CA PRO A 55 -22.46 -8.74 12.64
C PRO A 55 -22.96 -7.32 12.90
N ASN A 56 -22.49 -6.70 14.01
CA ASN A 56 -22.83 -5.34 14.39
C ASN A 56 -22.21 -4.24 13.49
N LEU A 57 -21.31 -4.60 12.57
CA LEU A 57 -20.67 -3.70 11.61
C LEU A 57 -21.04 -4.04 10.15
N SER A 58 -21.90 -5.04 9.93
CA SER A 58 -22.25 -5.53 8.59
C SER A 58 -22.93 -4.48 7.69
N SER A 59 -23.56 -3.46 8.27
CA SER A 59 -24.16 -2.33 7.53
C SER A 59 -23.16 -1.23 7.18
N LEU A 60 -21.91 -1.31 7.67
CA LEU A 60 -20.87 -0.29 7.49
C LEU A 60 -19.68 -0.80 6.68
N ILE A 61 -19.61 -2.09 6.35
CA ILE A 61 -18.52 -2.67 5.58
C ILE A 61 -19.08 -3.53 4.46
N ASP A 62 -18.91 -3.06 3.23
CA ASP A 62 -19.23 -3.80 2.02
C ASP A 62 -17.97 -4.45 1.43
N PHE A 63 -17.99 -5.77 1.25
CA PHE A 63 -17.02 -6.42 0.37
C PHE A 63 -17.45 -6.27 -1.09
N ILE A 64 -16.59 -5.68 -1.91
CA ILE A 64 -16.87 -5.42 -3.31
C ILE A 64 -16.01 -6.36 -4.17
N PRO A 65 -16.60 -7.41 -4.76
CA PRO A 65 -15.89 -8.35 -5.60
C PRO A 65 -15.59 -7.73 -6.97
N LEU A 66 -14.31 -7.75 -7.35
CA LEU A 66 -13.82 -7.31 -8.65
C LEU A 66 -13.14 -8.49 -9.34
N PRO A 67 -13.71 -9.03 -10.43
CA PRO A 67 -13.08 -10.12 -11.17
C PRO A 67 -11.67 -9.73 -11.61
N LEU A 68 -10.70 -10.57 -11.28
CA LEU A 68 -9.35 -10.42 -11.79
C LEU A 68 -9.33 -10.95 -13.22
N GLU A 69 -8.88 -10.13 -14.17
CA GLU A 69 -8.66 -10.62 -15.53
C GLU A 69 -7.49 -11.60 -15.51
N TYR A 70 -7.73 -12.82 -16.00
CA TYR A 70 -6.71 -13.84 -16.09
C TYR A 70 -5.76 -13.52 -17.25
N SER A 71 -4.46 -13.49 -16.97
CA SER A 71 -3.45 -13.63 -18.02
C SER A 71 -3.16 -15.12 -18.22
N ASP A 72 -2.81 -15.53 -19.45
CA ASP A 72 -2.36 -16.90 -19.75
C ASP A 72 -1.11 -17.32 -18.96
N HIS A 73 -0.51 -16.39 -18.21
CA HIS A 73 0.69 -16.57 -17.42
C HIS A 73 0.43 -16.88 -15.95
N LEU A 74 -0.79 -16.67 -15.44
CA LEU A 74 -1.17 -17.01 -14.07
C LEU A 74 -1.80 -18.41 -14.00
N PRO A 75 -1.57 -19.18 -12.92
CA PRO A 75 -2.31 -20.41 -12.66
C PRO A 75 -3.82 -20.15 -12.61
N GLU A 76 -4.61 -21.16 -12.95
CA GLU A 76 -6.06 -21.06 -12.92
C GLU A 76 -6.54 -20.69 -11.50
N ASN A 77 -7.46 -19.72 -11.40
CA ASN A 77 -8.00 -19.22 -10.14
C ASN A 77 -6.97 -18.59 -9.17
N ALA A 78 -5.79 -18.20 -9.67
CA ALA A 78 -4.80 -17.50 -8.87
C ALA A 78 -5.16 -16.01 -8.72
N GLU A 79 -5.62 -15.63 -7.52
CA GLU A 79 -6.04 -14.26 -7.23
C GLU A 79 -5.22 -13.60 -6.10
N ALA A 80 -4.29 -14.33 -5.48
CA ALA A 80 -3.41 -13.82 -4.44
C ALA A 80 -2.00 -14.41 -4.51
N THR A 81 -1.05 -13.79 -3.81
CA THR A 81 0.35 -14.23 -3.74
C THR A 81 0.52 -15.68 -3.26
N ILE A 82 -0.42 -16.21 -2.48
CA ILE A 82 -0.40 -17.60 -1.99
C ILE A 82 -0.78 -18.62 -3.08
N ASP A 83 -1.44 -18.18 -4.16
CA ASP A 83 -1.90 -19.03 -5.24
C ASP A 83 -0.87 -19.16 -6.37
N ILE A 84 0.28 -18.48 -6.26
CA ILE A 84 1.29 -18.39 -7.32
C ILE A 84 2.69 -18.82 -6.85
N PRO A 85 3.53 -19.36 -7.74
CA PRO A 85 4.96 -19.50 -7.48
C PRO A 85 5.68 -18.15 -7.56
N ALA A 86 6.89 -18.07 -7.00
CA ALA A 86 7.61 -16.80 -6.83
C ALA A 86 7.97 -16.10 -8.15
N ASP A 87 8.20 -16.86 -9.22
CA ASP A 87 8.50 -16.37 -10.57
C ASP A 87 7.28 -15.75 -11.28
N LYS A 88 6.08 -15.92 -10.72
CA LYS A 88 4.81 -15.37 -11.23
C LYS A 88 4.34 -14.10 -10.51
N MET A 89 5.18 -13.56 -9.63
CA MET A 89 4.85 -12.35 -8.87
C MET A 89 4.58 -11.15 -9.78
N ASP A 90 5.36 -10.99 -10.86
CA ASP A 90 5.15 -9.87 -11.79
C ASP A 90 3.86 -10.03 -12.61
N ASP A 91 3.48 -11.25 -12.98
CA ASP A 91 2.20 -11.52 -13.65
C ASP A 91 1.01 -11.11 -12.77
N LEU A 92 1.09 -11.36 -11.46
CA LEU A 92 0.06 -10.93 -10.50
C LEU A 92 0.02 -9.40 -10.33
N LYS A 93 1.18 -8.72 -10.37
CA LYS A 93 1.22 -7.25 -10.36
C LYS A 93 0.54 -6.66 -11.59
N ILE A 94 0.80 -7.24 -12.78
CA ILE A 94 0.14 -6.83 -14.03
C ILE A 94 -1.38 -7.04 -13.91
N ALA A 95 -1.82 -8.20 -13.42
CA ALA A 95 -3.24 -8.45 -13.20
C ALA A 95 -3.88 -7.44 -12.23
N CYS A 96 -3.17 -7.06 -11.17
CA CYS A 96 -3.61 -6.01 -10.25
C CYS A 96 -3.69 -4.64 -10.94
N ASP A 97 -2.79 -4.31 -11.86
CA ASP A 97 -2.84 -3.07 -12.62
C ASP A 97 -4.06 -3.01 -13.56
N LEU A 98 -4.51 -4.15 -14.09
CA LEU A 98 -5.75 -4.24 -14.89
C LEU A 98 -7.01 -3.92 -14.06
N LEU A 99 -6.96 -4.04 -12.73
CA LEU A 99 -8.06 -3.62 -11.85
C LEU A 99 -8.26 -2.09 -11.81
N GLN A 100 -7.35 -1.30 -12.36
CA GLN A 100 -7.45 0.17 -12.37
C GLN A 100 -8.80 0.64 -12.93
N ARG A 101 -9.22 0.09 -14.08
CA ARG A 101 -10.45 0.51 -14.75
C ARG A 101 -11.71 0.17 -13.95
N PRO A 102 -11.97 -1.10 -13.57
CA PRO A 102 -13.16 -1.42 -12.79
C PRO A 102 -13.19 -0.71 -11.43
N ILE A 103 -12.03 -0.45 -10.82
CA ILE A 103 -11.95 0.33 -9.57
C ILE A 103 -12.28 1.80 -9.81
N LYS A 104 -11.78 2.41 -10.89
CA LYS A 104 -12.14 3.79 -11.26
C LYS A 104 -13.64 3.93 -11.49
N ASP A 105 -14.25 2.99 -12.22
CA ASP A 105 -15.68 3.00 -12.51
C ASP A 105 -16.51 2.85 -11.22
N PHE A 106 -16.10 1.97 -10.30
CA PHE A 106 -16.72 1.83 -8.98
C PHE A 106 -16.63 3.12 -8.16
N ILE A 107 -15.44 3.71 -8.05
CA ILE A 107 -15.19 4.93 -7.27
C ILE A 107 -15.98 6.11 -7.87
N ALA A 108 -16.02 6.26 -9.20
CA ALA A 108 -16.80 7.29 -9.86
C ALA A 108 -18.30 7.17 -9.54
N LYS A 109 -18.83 5.94 -9.51
CA LYS A 109 -20.23 5.67 -9.19
C LYS A 109 -20.56 5.91 -7.72
N LYS A 110 -19.66 5.53 -6.81
CA LYS A 110 -19.89 5.62 -5.35
C LYS A 110 -19.55 6.98 -4.75
N SER A 111 -18.63 7.72 -5.38
CA SER A 111 -18.15 9.03 -4.93
C SER A 111 -17.74 9.05 -3.43
N PRO A 112 -16.80 8.19 -3.01
CA PRO A 112 -16.34 8.15 -1.62
C PRO A 112 -15.60 9.43 -1.24
N ASN A 113 -15.47 9.69 0.07
CA ASN A 113 -14.69 10.81 0.59
C ASN A 113 -13.19 10.55 0.54
N TRP A 114 -12.76 9.30 0.68
CA TRP A 114 -11.34 8.92 0.73
C TRP A 114 -11.05 7.60 0.03
N ILE A 115 -9.86 7.48 -0.53
CA ILE A 115 -9.27 6.21 -0.96
C ILE A 115 -8.11 5.90 -0.01
N ILE A 116 -8.16 4.74 0.65
CA ILE A 116 -7.03 4.18 1.39
C ILE A 116 -6.43 3.05 0.56
N VAL A 117 -5.17 3.18 0.19
CA VAL A 117 -4.51 2.29 -0.79
C VAL A 117 -3.19 1.73 -0.27
N ASP A 118 -2.86 0.54 -0.73
CA ASP A 118 -1.57 -0.12 -0.50
C ASP A 118 -0.48 0.42 -1.43
N PHE A 119 0.74 -0.14 -1.38
CA PHE A 119 1.88 0.36 -2.16
C PHE A 119 1.91 -0.11 -3.63
N PHE A 120 1.30 -1.26 -3.96
CA PHE A 120 1.29 -1.78 -5.34
C PHE A 120 0.29 -1.10 -6.29
N PRO A 121 -0.96 -0.79 -5.86
CA PRO A 121 -1.99 -0.14 -6.69
C PRO A 121 -1.72 1.36 -6.92
N HIS A 122 -0.52 1.69 -7.38
CA HIS A 122 -0.01 3.05 -7.53
C HIS A 122 -0.87 3.92 -8.45
N TRP A 123 -1.57 3.33 -9.41
CA TRP A 123 -2.52 4.01 -10.28
C TRP A 123 -3.75 4.59 -9.54
N ALA A 124 -3.97 4.24 -8.26
CA ALA A 124 -5.05 4.82 -7.46
C ALA A 124 -4.89 6.34 -7.27
N ILE A 125 -3.67 6.88 -7.35
CA ILE A 125 -3.46 8.33 -7.31
C ILE A 125 -4.03 9.04 -8.53
N ASP A 126 -4.03 8.38 -9.69
CA ASP A 126 -4.59 8.95 -10.92
C ASP A 126 -6.11 8.98 -10.80
N ILE A 127 -6.71 7.93 -10.22
CA ILE A 127 -8.15 7.89 -9.93
C ILE A 127 -8.53 9.00 -8.93
N GLY A 128 -7.78 9.12 -7.84
CA GLY A 128 -8.02 10.17 -6.83
C GLY A 128 -7.92 11.56 -7.43
N ARG A 129 -6.91 11.84 -8.27
CA ARG A 129 -6.78 13.12 -8.98
C ARG A 129 -7.94 13.35 -9.95
N ASP A 130 -8.26 12.38 -10.80
CA ASP A 130 -9.27 12.51 -11.85
C ASP A 130 -10.68 12.76 -11.29
N LEU A 131 -10.97 12.16 -10.12
CA LEU A 131 -12.26 12.27 -9.44
C LEU A 131 -12.26 13.28 -8.28
N ASN A 132 -11.14 13.96 -8.06
CA ASN A 132 -10.92 14.90 -6.94
C ASN A 132 -11.19 14.28 -5.55
N ILE A 133 -10.75 13.04 -5.35
CA ILE A 133 -10.85 12.28 -4.10
C ILE A 133 -9.45 12.16 -3.48
N PRO A 134 -9.26 12.59 -2.22
CA PRO A 134 -7.97 12.49 -1.56
C PRO A 134 -7.59 11.02 -1.27
N VAL A 135 -6.28 10.74 -1.37
CA VAL A 135 -5.70 9.41 -1.19
C VAL A 135 -4.85 9.36 0.07
N ILE A 136 -4.99 8.31 0.86
CA ILE A 136 -4.15 7.97 2.01
C ILE A 136 -3.46 6.64 1.70
N ILE A 137 -2.17 6.53 2.01
CA ILE A 137 -1.47 5.26 1.91
C ILE A 137 -1.62 4.55 3.25
N ASN A 138 -1.95 3.26 3.24
CA ASN A 138 -1.87 2.43 4.43
C ASN A 138 -0.71 1.45 4.28
N TYR A 139 0.35 1.67 5.05
CA TYR A 139 1.54 0.84 5.07
C TYR A 139 1.45 -0.20 6.19
N VAL A 140 1.51 -1.47 5.80
CA VAL A 140 1.29 -2.59 6.73
C VAL A 140 2.58 -3.10 7.39
N PHE A 141 3.68 -2.37 7.27
CA PHE A 141 4.97 -2.69 7.89
C PHE A 141 5.40 -1.60 8.88
N THR A 142 6.53 -1.81 9.54
CA THR A 142 7.10 -0.94 10.58
C THR A 142 7.62 0.39 10.03
N ALA A 143 7.71 1.41 10.88
CA ALA A 143 8.34 2.69 10.56
C ALA A 143 9.83 2.53 10.26
N SER A 144 10.52 1.63 10.94
CA SER A 144 11.89 1.22 10.62
C SER A 144 12.04 0.67 9.20
N ALA A 145 11.09 -0.15 8.72
CA ALA A 145 11.10 -0.62 7.33
C ALA A 145 10.78 0.52 6.34
N ALA A 146 9.78 1.35 6.66
CA ALA A 146 9.43 2.52 5.84
C ALA A 146 10.63 3.46 5.70
N THR A 147 11.25 3.87 6.81
CA THR A 147 12.43 4.74 6.78
C THR A 147 13.61 4.09 6.05
N PHE A 148 13.83 2.79 6.23
CA PHE A 148 14.92 2.11 5.56
C PHE A 148 14.73 2.05 4.04
N PHE A 149 13.54 1.71 3.55
CA PHE A 149 13.31 1.50 2.12
C PHE A 149 12.82 2.72 1.36
N TRP A 150 12.20 3.69 2.03
CA TRP A 150 11.31 4.67 1.38
C TRP A 150 11.81 6.12 1.44
N ILE A 151 12.93 6.36 2.11
CA ILE A 151 13.50 7.72 2.21
C ILE A 151 14.26 8.15 0.96
N PRO A 152 15.01 7.29 0.22
CA PRO A 152 15.57 7.67 -1.08
C PRO A 152 14.57 8.26 -2.07
N GLU A 153 13.30 7.90 -1.91
CA GLU A 153 12.15 8.21 -2.75
C GLU A 153 11.59 9.63 -2.50
N PHE A 154 11.86 10.22 -1.33
CA PHE A 154 11.61 11.63 -1.02
C PHE A 154 12.76 12.55 -1.45
N LEU A 155 13.94 11.98 -1.78
CA LEU A 155 15.05 12.75 -2.32
C LEU A 155 14.77 13.14 -3.78
N THR A 156 15.13 14.36 -4.16
CA THR A 156 14.94 14.87 -5.53
C THR A 156 16.24 14.87 -6.32
N GLY A 157 16.15 14.76 -7.65
CA GLY A 157 17.26 15.03 -8.56
C GLY A 157 18.46 14.06 -8.46
N TYR A 158 19.66 14.63 -8.29
CA TYR A 158 20.94 13.92 -8.32
C TYR A 158 21.17 13.04 -7.07
N GLN A 159 20.68 13.47 -5.91
CA GLN A 159 20.82 12.76 -4.63
C GLN A 159 20.06 11.43 -4.63
N ARG A 160 18.89 11.38 -5.28
CA ARG A 160 18.13 10.14 -5.51
C ARG A 160 18.86 9.15 -6.40
N ARG A 161 19.51 9.63 -7.48
CA ARG A 161 20.21 8.74 -8.42
C ARG A 161 21.44 8.07 -7.82
N GLN A 162 22.01 8.65 -6.76
CA GLN A 162 23.14 8.08 -6.04
C GLN A 162 22.74 7.27 -4.80
N ALA A 163 21.54 7.52 -4.24
CA ALA A 163 21.05 6.73 -3.13
C ALA A 163 20.74 5.29 -3.59
N ARG A 164 21.50 4.32 -3.08
CA ARG A 164 21.25 2.87 -3.23
C ARG A 164 21.36 2.34 -4.66
N GLN A 165 22.44 2.69 -5.36
CA GLN A 165 22.73 2.16 -6.70
C GLN A 165 23.09 0.68 -6.68
N LEU A 166 23.76 0.23 -5.62
CA LEU A 166 24.25 -1.12 -5.46
C LEU A 166 23.49 -1.84 -4.35
N PRO A 167 23.32 -3.17 -4.45
CA PRO A 167 22.79 -3.96 -3.35
C PRO A 167 23.53 -3.75 -2.02
N GLU A 168 24.84 -3.52 -2.08
CA GLU A 168 25.70 -3.24 -0.92
C GLU A 168 25.28 -1.99 -0.14
N ASP A 169 24.61 -1.03 -0.79
CA ASP A 169 24.10 0.17 -0.11
C ASP A 169 22.91 -0.15 0.82
N LEU A 170 22.29 -1.32 0.67
CA LEU A 170 21.30 -1.84 1.61
C LEU A 170 21.95 -2.54 2.82
N MET A 171 23.28 -2.72 2.81
CA MET A 171 24.00 -3.43 3.88
C MET A 171 24.61 -2.48 4.93
N VAL A 172 24.37 -1.18 4.79
CA VAL A 172 24.77 -0.15 5.75
C VAL A 172 23.54 0.59 6.27
N PRO A 173 23.53 1.00 7.56
CA PRO A 173 22.51 1.91 8.05
C PRO A 173 22.52 3.20 7.21
N PRO A 174 21.37 3.67 6.74
CA PRO A 174 21.35 4.84 5.88
C PRO A 174 21.66 6.15 6.61
N ASP A 175 22.36 7.05 5.92
CA ASP A 175 22.91 8.31 6.46
C ASP A 175 21.85 9.34 6.92
N TRP A 176 20.58 9.16 6.54
CA TRP A 176 19.48 10.03 6.97
C TRP A 176 18.89 9.64 8.34
N ILE A 177 19.34 8.53 8.91
CA ILE A 177 19.00 8.15 10.29
C ILE A 177 20.06 8.79 11.20
N ASP A 178 19.64 9.78 11.99
CA ASP A 178 20.52 10.58 12.86
C ASP A 178 20.61 10.04 14.30
N PHE A 179 20.00 8.88 14.58
CA PHE A 179 20.05 8.17 15.85
C PHE A 179 20.68 6.77 15.71
N PRO A 180 21.14 6.14 16.82
CA PRO A 180 21.78 4.82 16.75
C PRO A 180 20.88 3.73 16.16
N SER A 181 21.13 3.34 14.91
CA SER A 181 20.41 2.29 14.20
C SER A 181 21.33 1.21 13.67
N LYS A 182 20.84 -0.04 13.70
CA LYS A 182 21.49 -1.20 13.08
C LYS A 182 20.66 -1.77 11.91
N VAL A 183 19.64 -1.05 11.46
CA VAL A 183 18.75 -1.54 10.40
C VAL A 183 19.51 -1.52 9.08
N ALA A 184 19.91 -2.72 8.65
CA ALA A 184 20.61 -2.98 7.41
C ALA A 184 20.52 -4.48 7.07
N TYR A 185 20.73 -4.83 5.80
CA TYR A 185 20.89 -6.21 5.40
C TYR A 185 22.25 -6.76 5.83
N THR A 186 22.25 -7.87 6.56
CA THR A 186 23.50 -8.53 6.96
C THR A 186 23.98 -9.55 5.93
N ARG A 187 23.09 -9.99 5.04
CA ARG A 187 23.39 -10.98 3.99
C ARG A 187 23.27 -10.36 2.61
N LYS A 188 24.32 -10.52 1.81
CA LYS A 188 24.41 -9.97 0.46
C LYS A 188 23.33 -10.50 -0.48
N ASN A 189 22.93 -11.77 -0.36
CA ASN A 189 21.86 -12.35 -1.19
C ASN A 189 20.48 -11.72 -0.89
N GLU A 190 20.19 -11.42 0.38
CA GLU A 190 18.96 -10.72 0.77
C GLU A 190 18.96 -9.28 0.27
N ALA A 191 20.11 -8.59 0.37
CA ALA A 191 20.31 -7.26 -0.19
C ALA A 191 20.11 -7.25 -1.72
N ILE A 192 20.70 -8.20 -2.45
CA ILE A 192 20.52 -8.33 -3.91
C ILE A 192 19.06 -8.57 -4.26
N ALA A 193 18.38 -9.47 -3.55
CA ALA A 193 16.97 -9.78 -3.80
C ALA A 193 16.10 -8.53 -3.63
N MET A 194 16.26 -7.80 -2.53
CA MET A 194 15.45 -6.62 -2.24
C MET A 194 15.81 -5.42 -3.11
N HIS A 195 17.09 -5.25 -3.45
CA HIS A 195 17.53 -4.24 -4.41
C HIS A 195 16.86 -4.45 -5.78
N ASN A 196 16.84 -5.71 -6.25
CA ASN A 196 16.15 -6.05 -7.49
C ASN A 196 14.64 -5.78 -7.42
N VAL A 197 13.98 -6.07 -6.29
CA VAL A 197 12.54 -5.80 -6.14
C VAL A 197 12.24 -4.30 -6.28
N PHE A 198 12.97 -3.45 -5.55
CA PHE A 198 12.67 -2.02 -5.50
C PHE A 198 13.20 -1.21 -6.68
N TYR A 199 14.38 -1.54 -7.22
CA TYR A 199 15.09 -0.69 -8.16
C TYR A 199 15.19 -1.25 -9.58
N LYS A 200 14.91 -2.54 -9.80
CA LYS A 200 14.89 -3.12 -11.16
C LYS A 200 13.50 -3.00 -11.76
N VAL A 201 13.44 -2.56 -13.02
CA VAL A 201 12.20 -2.60 -13.81
C VAL A 201 11.78 -4.06 -14.00
N ASN A 202 10.56 -4.36 -13.57
CA ASN A 202 9.99 -5.71 -13.61
C ASN A 202 9.09 -5.89 -14.84
N ALA A 203 8.42 -7.05 -15.00
CA ALA A 203 7.64 -7.33 -16.21
C ALA A 203 6.47 -6.35 -16.45
N SER A 204 6.01 -5.62 -15.43
CA SER A 204 5.00 -4.56 -15.57
C SER A 204 5.55 -3.25 -16.18
N GLY A 205 6.86 -3.16 -16.42
CA GLY A 205 7.50 -1.97 -17.00
C GLY A 205 7.78 -0.85 -15.99
N ILE A 206 7.54 -1.08 -14.70
CA ILE A 206 7.84 -0.14 -13.61
C ILE A 206 8.52 -0.88 -12.45
N ALA A 207 9.49 -0.25 -11.77
CA ALA A 207 10.09 -0.79 -10.56
C ALA A 207 9.17 -0.59 -9.35
N ASP A 208 9.21 -1.46 -8.34
CA ASP A 208 8.28 -1.35 -7.20
C ASP A 208 8.57 -0.09 -6.36
N GLY A 209 9.82 0.39 -6.33
CA GLY A 209 10.17 1.68 -5.74
C GLY A 209 9.50 2.86 -6.46
N ASP A 210 9.40 2.82 -7.78
CA ASP A 210 8.71 3.88 -8.55
C ASP A 210 7.19 3.87 -8.31
N ARG A 211 6.58 2.69 -8.15
CA ARG A 211 5.16 2.56 -7.74
C ARG A 211 4.91 3.29 -6.41
N LEU A 212 5.78 3.02 -5.45
CA LEU A 212 5.73 3.61 -4.12
C LEU A 212 5.95 5.13 -4.15
N ILE A 213 6.94 5.63 -4.89
CA ILE A 213 7.22 7.07 -5.02
C ILE A 213 5.98 7.82 -5.47
N ARG A 214 5.30 7.31 -6.51
CA ARG A 214 4.11 7.94 -7.07
C ARG A 214 3.03 8.11 -5.99
N LEU A 215 2.84 7.08 -5.16
CA LEU A 215 1.92 7.12 -4.04
C LEU A 215 2.38 8.12 -2.99
N LEU A 216 3.60 7.97 -2.48
CA LEU A 216 4.15 8.78 -1.40
C LEU A 216 4.15 10.27 -1.74
N GLN A 217 4.40 10.66 -2.98
CA GLN A 217 4.39 12.07 -3.38
C GLN A 217 2.97 12.64 -3.46
N ALA A 218 2.02 11.89 -4.02
CA ALA A 218 0.66 12.37 -4.30
C ALA A 218 -0.34 12.18 -3.15
N SER A 219 -0.04 11.32 -2.16
CA SER A 219 -0.93 11.07 -1.04
C SER A 219 -1.07 12.27 -0.10
N ARG A 220 -2.20 12.37 0.59
CA ARG A 220 -2.46 13.42 1.58
C ARG A 220 -1.91 13.07 2.98
N ALA A 221 -1.87 11.79 3.31
CA ALA A 221 -1.35 11.27 4.57
C ALA A 221 -0.90 9.81 4.41
N VAL A 222 -0.22 9.29 5.43
CA VAL A 222 0.18 7.89 5.52
C VAL A 222 -0.31 7.30 6.84
N CYS A 223 -1.01 6.18 6.81
CA CYS A 223 -1.19 5.31 7.96
C CYS A 223 -0.06 4.28 7.96
N ILE A 224 0.49 3.96 9.12
CA ILE A 224 1.57 3.00 9.26
C ILE A 224 1.26 2.05 10.40
N ARG A 225 1.34 0.74 10.18
CA ARG A 225 0.96 -0.25 11.18
C ARG A 225 2.04 -0.41 12.25
N THR A 226 2.11 0.52 13.21
CA THR A 226 3.05 0.48 14.33
C THR A 226 2.52 1.29 15.54
N CYS A 227 3.33 1.54 16.56
CA CYS A 227 2.99 2.46 17.64
C CYS A 227 4.23 3.19 18.15
N ALA A 228 4.03 4.34 18.81
CA ALA A 228 5.13 5.16 19.32
C ALA A 228 5.94 4.43 20.39
N GLU A 229 5.30 3.59 21.20
CA GLU A 229 5.94 2.77 22.24
C GLU A 229 6.90 1.72 21.67
N PHE A 230 6.72 1.33 20.40
CA PHE A 230 7.56 0.35 19.74
C PHE A 230 8.75 0.98 19.01
N GLU A 231 8.54 2.09 18.29
CA GLU A 231 9.57 2.69 17.43
C GLU A 231 9.39 4.20 17.18
N SER A 232 9.16 5.00 18.24
CA SER A 232 8.93 6.45 18.15
C SER A 232 9.96 7.21 17.30
N GLU A 233 11.25 6.95 17.47
CA GLU A 233 12.32 7.63 16.71
C GLU A 233 12.15 7.44 15.19
N TYR A 234 11.72 6.24 14.76
CA TYR A 234 11.43 5.96 13.36
C TYR A 234 10.12 6.60 12.89
N VAL A 235 9.08 6.62 13.72
CA VAL A 235 7.79 7.26 13.37
C VAL A 235 8.00 8.76 13.17
N GLU A 236 8.72 9.42 14.08
CA GLU A 236 9.04 10.84 14.01
C GLU A 236 9.92 11.17 12.80
N LEU A 237 10.97 10.37 12.56
CA LEU A 237 11.83 10.55 11.39
C LEU A 237 11.06 10.35 10.08
N PHE A 238 10.22 9.30 10.00
CA PHE A 238 9.40 9.05 8.82
C PHE A 238 8.42 10.20 8.56
N ALA A 239 7.74 10.71 9.58
CA ALA A 239 6.82 11.84 9.45
C ALA A 239 7.53 13.11 8.98
N LYS A 240 8.70 13.42 9.57
CA LYS A 240 9.55 14.54 9.17
C LYS A 240 9.94 14.46 7.70
N LEU A 241 10.31 13.27 7.22
CA LEU A 241 10.77 13.06 5.85
C LEU A 241 9.63 12.96 4.84
N ALA A 242 8.49 12.41 5.25
CA ALA A 242 7.30 12.35 4.42
C ALA A 242 6.69 13.73 4.16
N GLY A 243 6.97 14.71 5.04
CA GLY A 243 6.48 16.09 4.91
C GLY A 243 4.95 16.20 4.99
N LYS A 244 4.29 15.19 5.54
CA LYS A 244 2.83 15.06 5.62
C LYS A 244 2.42 14.27 6.88
N PRO A 245 1.13 14.33 7.27
CA PRO A 245 0.66 13.58 8.43
C PRO A 245 0.91 12.08 8.29
N VAL A 246 1.48 11.50 9.35
CA VAL A 246 1.67 10.06 9.52
C VAL A 246 0.90 9.61 10.77
N PHE A 247 0.07 8.59 10.63
CA PHE A 247 -0.73 8.02 11.69
C PHE A 247 -0.24 6.60 12.00
N PRO A 248 0.45 6.37 13.14
CA PRO A 248 0.78 5.03 13.61
C PRO A 248 -0.46 4.28 14.12
#